data_AF-A0A5D4SYY4-F1
#
_entry.id   AF-A0A5D4SYY4-F1
#
_cell.length_a   1.000
_cell.length_b   1.000
_cell.length_c   1.000
_cell.angle_alpha   90.00
_cell.angle_beta   90.00
_cell.angle_gamma   90.00
#
_symmetry.space_group_name_H-M   'P 1'
#
loop_
_entity.id
_entity.type
_entity.pdbx_description
1 polymer ?
#
loop_
_entity_poly.entity_id
_entity_poly.type
_entity_poly.pdbx_seq_one_letter_code
_entity_poly.pdbx_strand_id
1 'polypeptide(L)' 'MPVKPKEVEEVSFNQLFRNEFQSLSTEEQSSVAAYIIGVMESMFDYRGEKSISKENLHHWFEKAIAHSKRNRL' A
#
# COMPACT_ATOMS: atom_id res chain seq x y z
N MET A 1 -27.26 13.86 -21.05
CA MET A 1 -26.02 13.15 -21.45
C MET A 1 -25.65 12.19 -20.33
N PRO A 2 -25.43 10.89 -20.60
CA PRO A 2 -24.98 9.97 -19.55
C PRO A 2 -23.55 10.33 -19.15
N VAL A 3 -23.33 10.61 -17.88
CA VAL A 3 -22.01 10.85 -17.29
C VAL A 3 -21.29 9.51 -17.27
N LYS A 4 -20.24 9.36 -18.10
CA LYS A 4 -19.34 8.20 -18.02
C LYS A 4 -18.79 8.12 -16.58
N PRO A 5 -18.75 6.94 -15.94
CA PRO A 5 -18.08 6.79 -14.66
C PRO A 5 -16.65 7.29 -14.80
N LYS A 6 -16.19 8.16 -13.88
CA LYS A 6 -14.77 8.48 -13.77
C LYS A 6 -14.06 7.16 -13.49
N GLU A 7 -13.28 6.68 -14.45
CA GLU A 7 -12.26 5.67 -14.19
C GLU A 7 -11.36 6.27 -13.10
N VAL A 8 -11.44 5.70 -11.90
CA VAL A 8 -10.49 5.98 -10.85
C VAL A 8 -9.19 5.37 -11.36
N GLU A 9 -8.27 6.20 -11.85
CA GLU A 9 -6.94 5.76 -12.25
C GLU A 9 -6.30 5.06 -11.04
N GLU A 10 -6.18 3.73 -11.13
CA GLU A 10 -5.35 2.98 -10.18
C GLU A 10 -3.91 3.49 -10.32
N VAL A 11 -3.43 4.17 -9.28
CA VAL A 11 -2.05 4.65 -9.21
C VAL A 11 -1.15 3.43 -9.22
N SER A 12 -0.24 3.27 -10.18
CA SER A 12 0.62 2.09 -10.19
C SER A 12 1.48 2.00 -8.93
N PHE A 13 1.81 0.79 -8.48
CA PHE A 13 2.67 0.58 -7.30
C PHE A 13 3.99 1.39 -7.37
N ASN A 14 4.57 1.54 -8.57
CA ASN A 14 5.78 2.34 -8.76
C ASN A 14 5.55 3.84 -8.53
N GLN A 15 4.40 4.36 -8.94
CA GLN A 15 4.02 5.75 -8.66
C GLN A 15 3.74 5.94 -7.18
N LEU A 16 3.02 5.01 -6.55
CA LEU A 16 2.76 5.04 -5.11
C LEU A 16 4.05 5.02 -4.29
N PHE A 17 5.00 4.15 -4.67
CA PHE A 17 6.31 4.08 -4.01
C PHE A 17 7.10 5.38 -4.19
N ARG A 18 7.25 5.89 -5.41
CA ARG A 18 8.09 7.06 -5.70
C ARG A 18 7.48 8.38 -5.26
N ASN A 19 6.17 8.54 -5.41
CA ASN A 19 5.52 9.83 -5.20
C ASN A 19 5.00 9.95 -3.77
N GLU A 20 4.45 8.86 -3.21
CA GLU A 20 3.80 8.91 -1.90
C GLU A 20 4.75 8.42 -0.81
N PHE A 21 5.28 7.20 -0.91
CA PHE A 21 6.13 6.62 0.14
C PHE A 21 7.45 7.39 0.31
N GLN A 22 8.17 7.69 -0.79
CA GLN A 22 9.43 8.44 -0.69
C GLN A 22 9.26 9.90 -0.22
N SER A 23 8.04 10.45 -0.30
CA SER A 23 7.73 11.78 0.23
C SER A 23 7.54 11.83 1.74
N LEU A 24 7.40 10.67 2.39
CA LEU A 24 7.24 10.55 3.84
C LEU A 24 8.56 10.83 4.57
N SER A 25 8.47 11.27 5.83
CA SER A 25 9.64 11.33 6.73
C SER A 25 10.17 9.92 7.03
N THR A 26 11.42 9.83 7.52
CA THR A 26 12.04 8.54 7.85
C THR A 26 11.23 7.72 8.86
N GLU A 27 10.61 8.38 9.84
CA GLU A 27 9.77 7.72 10.86
C GLU A 27 8.50 7.13 10.23
N GLU A 28 7.82 7.91 9.39
CA GLU A 28 6.64 7.49 8.62
C GLU A 28 6.97 6.33 7.67
N GLN A 29 8.10 6.41 6.95
CA GLN A 29 8.59 5.32 6.09
C GLN A 29 8.84 4.04 6.90
N SER A 30 9.42 4.18 8.09
CA SER A 30 9.70 3.03 8.97
C SER A 30 8.42 2.38 9.46
N SER A 31 7.40 3.18 9.81
CA SER A 31 6.08 2.68 10.21
C SER A 31 5.38 1.93 9.07
N VAL A 32 5.39 2.49 7.86
CA VAL A 32 4.83 1.84 6.67
C VAL A 32 5.57 0.55 6.34
N ALA A 33 6.91 0.55 6.40
CA ALA A 33 7.72 -0.62 6.14
C ALA A 33 7.44 -1.75 7.14
N ALA A 34 7.38 -1.43 8.44
CA ALA A 34 7.05 -2.41 9.49
C ALA A 34 5.68 -3.06 9.25
N TYR A 35 4.67 -2.27 8.87
CA TYR A 35 3.36 -2.78 8.53
C TYR A 35 3.39 -3.74 7.33
N ILE A 36 4.10 -3.36 6.26
CA ILE A 36 4.18 -4.18 5.05
C ILE A 36 4.94 -5.49 5.28
N ILE A 37 5.99 -5.47 6.11
CA ILE A 37 6.68 -6.70 6.51
C ILE A 37 5.70 -7.66 7.19
N GLY A 38 4.85 -7.18 8.11
CA GLY A 38 3.82 -8.02 8.74
C GLY A 38 2.77 -8.58 7.74
N VAL A 39 2.40 -7.79 6.73
CA VAL A 39 1.54 -8.27 5.64
C VAL A 39 2.26 -9.33 4.81
N MET A 40 3.56 -9.18 4.58
CA MET A 40 4.39 -10.16 3.85
C MET A 40 4.60 -11.46 4.62
N GLU A 41 4.68 -11.43 5.95
CA GLU A 41 4.70 -12.65 6.78
C GLU A 41 3.44 -13.49 6.58
N SER A 42 2.32 -12.84 6.26
CA SER A 42 1.05 -13.50 5.94
C SER A 42 0.91 -13.86 4.45
N MET A 43 1.93 -13.60 3.61
CA MET A 43 1.87 -13.79 2.15
C MET A 43 1.83 -15.26 1.73
N PHE A 44 2.29 -16.16 2.61
CA PHE A 44 2.26 -17.59 2.37
C PHE A 44 1.38 -18.26 3.43
N ASP A 45 0.55 -19.21 3.01
CA ASP A 45 -0.20 -20.04 3.94
C ASP A 45 0.70 -21.12 4.57
N TYR A 46 0.11 -21.96 5.44
CA TYR A 46 0.83 -23.07 6.08
C TYR A 46 1.36 -24.13 5.10
N ARG A 47 0.97 -24.06 3.82
CA ARG A 47 1.43 -24.94 2.74
C ARG A 47 2.51 -24.29 1.89
N GLY A 48 2.87 -23.03 2.16
CA GLY A 48 3.82 -22.26 1.37
C GLY A 48 3.22 -21.70 0.08
N GLU A 49 1.89 -21.75 -0.07
CA GLU A 49 1.20 -21.20 -1.24
C GLU A 49 0.92 -19.72 -1.03
N LYS A 50 1.06 -18.94 -2.11
CA LYS A 50 0.85 -17.49 -2.06
C LYS A 50 -0.62 -17.18 -1.76
N SER A 51 -0.89 -16.62 -0.59
CA SER A 51 -2.23 -16.32 -0.07
C SER A 51 -2.71 -14.90 -0.43
N ILE A 52 -1.78 -13.98 -0.71
CA ILE A 52 -2.06 -12.56 -1.01
C ILE A 52 -1.70 -12.25 -2.47
N SER A 53 -2.65 -11.70 -3.22
CA SER A 53 -2.40 -11.21 -4.57
C SER A 53 -1.59 -9.92 -4.58
N LYS A 54 -1.04 -9.55 -5.74
CA LYS A 54 -0.27 -8.30 -5.90
C LYS A 54 -1.15 -7.07 -5.66
N GLU A 55 -2.40 -7.13 -6.09
CA GLU A 55 -3.42 -6.08 -5.93
C GLU A 55 -3.74 -5.88 -4.44
N ASN A 56 -3.86 -6.98 -3.67
CA ASN A 56 -4.05 -6.90 -2.22
C ASN A 56 -2.84 -6.29 -1.51
N LEU A 57 -1.61 -6.65 -1.91
CA LEU A 57 -0.40 -6.04 -1.35
C LEU A 57 -0.35 -4.53 -1.63
N HIS A 58 -0.71 -4.15 -2.86
CA HIS A 58 -0.77 -2.76 -3.28
C HIS A 58 -1.79 -1.96 -2.46
N HIS A 59 -3.00 -2.49 -2.28
CA HIS A 59 -4.03 -1.92 -1.43
C HIS A 59 -3.60 -1.74 0.03
N TRP A 60 -2.91 -2.72 0.60
CA TRP A 60 -2.38 -2.60 1.96
C TRP A 60 -1.26 -1.56 2.07
N PHE A 61 -0.47 -1.39 1.02
CA PHE A 61 0.55 -0.34 0.94
C PHE A 61 -0.06 1.06 0.91
N GLU A 62 -1.11 1.27 0.10
CA GLU A 62 -1.88 2.52 0.10
C GLU A 62 -2.45 2.85 1.48
N LYS A 63 -3.05 1.85 2.14
CA LYS A 63 -3.59 2.02 3.49
C LYS A 63 -2.53 2.38 4.52
N ALA A 64 -1.36 1.73 4.46
CA ALA A 64 -0.26 2.00 5.37
C ALA A 64 0.24 3.44 5.22
N ILE A 65 0.46 3.89 3.99
CA ILE A 65 0.86 5.27 3.69
C ILE A 65 -0.18 6.27 4.19
N ALA A 66 -1.46 6.02 3.89
CA ALA A 66 -2.56 6.89 4.33
C ALA A 66 -2.66 6.97 5.86
N HIS A 67 -2.45 5.86 6.57
CA HIS A 67 -2.44 5.82 8.02
C HIS A 67 -1.26 6.60 8.60
N SER A 68 -0.05 6.38 8.06
CA SER A 68 1.16 7.06 8.49
C SER A 68 1.02 8.58 8.37
N LYS A 69 0.48 9.09 7.26
CA LYS A 69 0.22 10.53 7.05
C LYS A 69 -0.79 11.13 8.04
N ARG A 70 -1.78 10.34 8.50
CA ARG A 70 -2.82 10.80 9.44
C ARG A 70 -2.32 10.92 10.87
N ASN A 71 -1.29 10.15 11.24
CA ASN A 71 -0.72 10.15 12.59
C ASN A 71 0.38 11.20 12.79
N ARG A 72 0.52 12.16 11.87
CA ARG A 72 1.53 13.23 11.87
C ARG A 72 1.26 14.34 12.91
N LEU A 73 0.67 13.99 14.06
CA LEU A 73 0.30 14.89 15.16
C LEU A 73 1.50 15.21 16.06
#